data_AF-G0EEF7-F1
#
_entry.id   AF-G0EEF7-F1
#
_cell.length_a   1.000
_cell.length_b   1.000
_cell.length_c   1.000
_cell.angle_alpha   90.00
_cell.angle_beta   90.00
_cell.angle_gamma   90.00
#
_symmetry.space_group_name_H-M   'P 1'
#
loop_
_entity.id
_entity.type
_entity.pdbx_description
1 polymer ?
#
loop_
_entity_poly.entity_id
_entity_poly.type
_entity_poly.pdbx_seq_one_letter_code
_entity_poly.pdbx_strand_id
1 'polypeptide(L)' 'MSTSQRYEGIVEKDEKGFLVRLPDELVQVMRWKEGDKIIVEMSEWRGRLVVVLYKPYR' A
#
# COMPACT_ATOMS: atom_id res chain seq x y z
N MET A 1 20.72 -3.23 -9.17
CA MET A 1 19.78 -4.37 -9.37
C MET A 1 18.57 -4.09 -8.49
N SER A 2 17.37 -3.96 -9.07
CA SER A 2 16.14 -3.76 -8.29
C SER A 2 15.59 -5.14 -7.91
N THR A 3 15.70 -5.51 -6.64
CA THR A 3 15.01 -6.68 -6.09
C THR A 3 13.52 -6.34 -5.99
N SER A 4 12.71 -6.86 -6.90
CA SER A 4 11.26 -6.78 -6.75
C SER A 4 10.85 -7.71 -5.61
N GLN A 5 10.45 -7.14 -4.47
CA GLN A 5 9.80 -7.91 -3.42
C GLN A 5 8.31 -8.00 -3.75
N ARG A 6 7.77 -9.22 -3.73
CA ARG A 6 6.34 -9.47 -3.90
C ARG A 6 5.74 -9.72 -2.52
N TYR A 7 4.66 -9.00 -2.23
CA TYR A 7 3.86 -9.15 -1.02
C TYR A 7 2.45 -9.58 -1.42
N GLU A 8 1.85 -10.48 -0.65
CA GLU A 8 0.45 -10.88 -0.84
C GLU A 8 -0.39 -10.25 0.27
N GLY A 9 -1.47 -9.56 -0.12
CA GLY A 9 -2.40 -8.94 0.82
C GLY A 9 -3.76 -9.64 0.79
N ILE A 10 -4.54 -9.44 1.83
CA ILE A 10 -5.93 -9.91 1.89
C ILE A 10 -6.84 -8.73 1.57
N VAL A 11 -7.77 -8.95 0.63
CA VAL A 11 -8.85 -8.02 0.33
C VAL A 11 -10.10 -8.52 1.04
N GLU A 12 -10.58 -7.73 2.00
CA GLU A 12 -11.86 -7.94 2.67
C GLU A 12 -12.87 -6.92 2.14
N LYS A 13 -14.16 -7.27 2.12
CA LYS A 13 -15.23 -6.36 1.74
C LYS A 13 -16.09 -6.07 2.97
N ASP A 14 -16.34 -4.80 3.24
CA ASP A 14 -17.27 -4.36 4.27
C ASP A 14 -18.40 -3.51 3.67
N GLU A 15 -19.25 -2.93 4.52
CA GLU A 15 -20.38 -2.09 4.10
C GLU A 15 -19.95 -0.77 3.44
N LYS A 16 -18.70 -0.33 3.65
CA LYS A 16 -18.15 0.95 3.18
C LYS A 16 -17.24 0.81 1.96
N GLY A 17 -16.76 -0.41 1.67
CA GLY A 17 -15.93 -0.68 0.50
C GLY A 17 -15.05 -1.91 0.67
N PHE A 18 -13.80 -1.78 0.20
CA PHE A 18 -12.78 -2.82 0.29
C PHE A 18 -11.70 -2.42 1.28
N LEU A 19 -11.37 -3.33 2.18
CA LEU A 19 -10.26 -3.21 3.11
C LEU A 19 -9.09 -4.05 2.58
N VAL A 20 -7.96 -3.41 2.32
CA VAL A 20 -6.73 -4.10 1.88
C VAL A 20 -5.77 -4.18 3.06
N ARG A 21 -5.50 -5.39 3.54
CA ARG A 21 -4.54 -5.62 4.64
C ARG A 21 -3.15 -5.80 4.05
N LEU A 22 -2.26 -4.86 4.36
CA LEU A 22 -0.84 -4.95 4.02
C LEU A 22 -0.13 -5.90 5.01
N PRO A 23 0.81 -6.76 4.55
CA PRO A 23 1.60 -7.59 5.44
C PRO A 23 2.41 -6.78 6.45
N ASP A 24 2.55 -7.28 7.67
CA ASP A 24 3.29 -6.62 8.75
C ASP A 24 4.74 -6.30 8.35
N GLU A 25 5.38 -7.19 7.59
CA GLU A 25 6.73 -7.01 7.06
C GLU A 25 6.84 -5.75 6.19
N LEU A 26 5.85 -5.51 5.32
CA LEU A 26 5.81 -4.32 4.46
C LEU A 26 5.61 -3.06 5.31
N VAL A 27 4.72 -3.10 6.30
CA VAL A 27 4.49 -1.99 7.24
C VAL A 27 5.77 -1.65 8.01
N GLN A 28 6.53 -2.66 8.46
CA GLN A 28 7.80 -2.50 9.15
C GLN A 28 8.88 -1.89 8.25
N VAL A 29 9.02 -2.38 7.02
CA VAL A 29 9.96 -1.81 6.02
C VAL A 29 9.67 -0.34 5.76
N MET A 30 8.39 0.02 5.65
CA MET A 30 7.94 1.40 5.44
C MET A 30 8.04 2.26 6.71
N ARG A 31 8.30 1.66 7.87
CA ARG A 31 8.32 2.32 9.20
C ARG A 31 7.06 3.14 9.46
N TRP A 32 5.91 2.59 9.07
CA TRP A 32 4.62 3.20 9.35
C TRP A 32 4.10 2.77 10.72
N LYS A 33 3.33 3.64 11.34
CA LYS A 33 2.68 3.44 12.64
C LYS A 33 1.20 3.77 12.51
N GLU A 34 0.40 3.20 13.38
CA GLU A 34 -1.00 3.57 13.50
C GLU A 34 -1.13 5.09 13.73
N GLY A 35 -2.05 5.73 12.99
CA GLY A 35 -2.26 7.18 13.01
C GLY A 35 -1.35 7.98 12.08
N ASP A 36 -0.37 7.37 11.42
CA ASP A 36 0.41 8.07 10.38
C ASP A 36 -0.49 8.46 9.20
N LYS A 37 -0.37 9.71 8.76
CA LYS A 37 -0.97 10.14 7.49
C LYS A 37 -0.15 9.61 6.33
N ILE A 38 -0.83 9.01 5.36
CA ILE A 38 -0.25 8.57 4.09
C ILE A 38 -0.98 9.25 2.93
N ILE A 39 -0.28 9.41 1.82
CA ILE A 39 -0.86 9.79 0.53
C ILE A 39 -0.94 8.54 -0.33
N VAL A 40 -2.07 8.41 -1.02
CA VAL A 40 -2.35 7.33 -1.96
C VAL A 40 -2.53 7.95 -3.34
N GLU A 41 -1.67 7.57 -4.28
CA GLU A 41 -1.79 7.93 -5.68
C GLU A 41 -2.10 6.68 -6.51
N MET A 42 -3.07 6.79 -7.40
CA MET A 42 -3.47 5.72 -8.29
C MET A 42 -3.23 6.16 -9.72
N SER A 43 -2.55 5.30 -10.49
CA SER A 43 -2.34 5.50 -11.92
C SER A 43 -2.47 4.18 -12.65
N GLU A 44 -2.69 4.23 -13.95
CA GLU A 44 -2.62 3.05 -14.80
C GLU A 44 -1.29 3.06 -15.58
N TRP A 45 -0.55 1.96 -15.53
CA TRP A 45 0.66 1.78 -16.32
C TRP A 45 0.66 0.42 -16.99
N ARG A 46 0.66 0.41 -18.33
CA ARG A 46 0.64 -0.80 -19.17
C ARG A 46 -0.52 -1.76 -18.82
N GLY A 47 -1.72 -1.21 -18.60
CA GLY A 47 -2.93 -1.99 -18.26
C GLY A 47 -2.93 -2.54 -16.83
N ARG A 48 -2.03 -2.08 -15.97
CA ARG A 48 -1.98 -2.44 -14.55
C ARG A 48 -2.28 -1.22 -13.71
N LEU A 49 -3.13 -1.40 -12.71
CA LEU A 49 -3.30 -0.40 -11.65
C LEU A 49 -2.01 -0.34 -10.83
N VAL A 50 -1.42 0.84 -10.76
CA VAL A 50 -0.28 1.15 -9.92
C VAL A 50 -0.78 2.03 -8.78
N VAL A 51 -0.63 1.53 -7.55
CA VAL A 51 -0.94 2.28 -6.33
C VAL A 51 0.40 2.66 -5.68
N VAL A 52 0.66 3.96 -5.58
CA VAL A 52 1.83 4.50 -4.90
C VAL A 52 1.37 5.00 -3.53
N LEU A 53 2.01 4.48 -2.48
CA LEU A 53 1.72 4.85 -1.10
C LEU A 53 2.98 5.48 -0.50
N TYR A 54 2.86 6.69 0.04
CA TYR A 54 3.99 7.37 0.65
C TYR A 54 3.58 8.25 1.81
N LYS A 55 4.52 8.50 2.72
CA LYS A 55 4.37 9.51 3.76
C LYS A 55 4.67 10.89 3.15
N PRO A 56 3.82 11.90 3.32
CA PRO A 56 4.20 13.26 2.98
C PRO A 56 5.40 13.65 3.84
N TYR A 57 6.49 14.07 3.19
CA TYR A 57 7.58 14.74 3.88
C TYR A 57 7.07 16.11 4.34
N ARG A 58 7.40 16.50 5.59
CA ARG A 58 7.24 17.90 6.04
C ARG A 58 8.33 18.76 5.43
#